data_AF-A0A318J6X6-F1
#
_entry.id   AF-A0A318J6X6-F1
#
_cell.length_a   1.000
_cell.length_b   1.000
_cell.length_c   1.000
_cell.angle_alpha   90.00
_cell.angle_beta   90.00
_cell.angle_gamma   90.00
#
_symmetry.space_group_name_H-M   'P 1'
#
loop_
_entity.id
_entity.type
_entity.pdbx_description
1 polymer ?
#
loop_
_entity_poly.entity_id
_entity_poly.type
_entity_poly.pdbx_seq_one_letter_code
_entity_poly.pdbx_strand_id
1 'polypeptide(L)'
;MLLFVTACSKTEYADTLEPDALMKLVFKGWQADSIVKRPILKIQDDGFNKNGMYLAPVKVLKLADDRAVLLTRAIPEDTGKISRDVLAAYWFKRDGEKWLLEARQDDIDSLRSVQEIKAVKIIELAPARQGLLIEYSQSQRGETDVLARLYMLRQHQITTLLPENQDFMLLMKEFNHADCTRRMKKAPGKPERVRLNDREGRDGNCLDIQVKLELKPGKDLPGEIVLSANAKMFEYREIERHDLPDANGEYFTSYEVIPSAPRSTMVFHYDEAKGKYQRVSGSRSFLPDWYRE
;
A
#
# COMPACT_ATOMS: atom_id res chain seq x y z
N MET A 1 19.21 54.95 11.97
CA MET A 1 20.19 53.85 11.83
C MET A 1 19.47 52.57 12.23
N LEU A 2 18.89 51.85 11.26
CA LEU A 2 18.18 50.59 11.49
C LEU A 2 19.21 49.45 11.54
N LEU A 3 19.32 48.80 12.70
CA LEU A 3 20.09 47.57 12.89
C LEU A 3 19.28 46.41 12.32
N PHE A 4 19.66 45.92 11.13
CA PHE A 4 19.25 44.61 10.65
C PHE A 4 19.98 43.55 11.47
N VAL A 5 19.27 42.90 12.39
CA VAL A 5 19.73 41.66 13.01
C VAL A 5 19.51 40.54 11.99
N THR A 6 20.50 40.27 11.15
CA THR A 6 20.55 39.03 10.38
C THR A 6 20.82 37.90 11.37
N ALA A 7 19.76 37.21 11.79
CA ALA A 7 19.90 35.95 12.50
C ALA A 7 20.60 34.95 11.56
N CYS A 8 21.91 34.78 11.74
CA CYS A 8 22.67 33.69 11.12
C CYS A 8 22.17 32.36 11.69
N SER A 9 21.13 31.78 11.10
CA SER A 9 20.87 30.36 11.30
C SER A 9 22.05 29.60 10.70
N LYS A 10 22.87 28.96 11.54
CA LYS A 10 23.98 28.12 11.10
C LYS A 10 23.40 27.05 10.17
N THR A 11 23.85 27.01 8.91
CA THR A 11 23.47 25.94 7.99
C THR A 11 23.92 24.61 8.57
N GLU A 12 23.00 23.68 8.70
CA GLU A 12 23.28 22.36 9.23
C GLU A 12 23.43 21.35 8.10
N TYR A 13 24.23 20.34 8.38
CA TYR A 13 24.70 19.42 7.38
C TYR A 13 24.70 17.99 7.92
N ALA A 14 24.52 17.02 7.03
CA ALA A 14 24.81 15.62 7.25
C ALA A 14 25.99 15.21 6.37
N ASP A 15 26.91 14.41 6.91
CA ASP A 15 28.08 13.96 6.17
C ASP A 15 27.77 12.77 5.23
N THR A 16 26.62 12.10 5.44
CA THR A 16 26.20 10.92 4.66
C THR A 16 24.71 10.96 4.31
N LEU A 17 24.31 10.09 3.37
CA LEU A 17 22.91 9.82 3.06
C LEU A 17 22.31 8.68 3.92
N GLU A 18 22.96 8.33 5.03
CA GLU A 18 22.40 7.33 5.95
C GLU A 18 21.10 7.86 6.56
N PRO A 19 20.03 7.04 6.64
CA PRO A 19 18.73 7.49 7.13
C PRO A 19 18.80 8.22 8.47
N ASP A 20 19.55 7.70 9.44
CA ASP A 20 19.70 8.31 10.77
C ASP A 20 20.35 9.69 10.74
N ALA A 21 21.34 9.90 9.87
CA ALA A 21 22.00 11.19 9.72
C ALA A 21 21.03 12.24 9.15
N LEU A 22 20.27 11.85 8.13
CA LEU A 22 19.26 12.70 7.52
C LEU A 22 18.08 12.98 8.48
N MET A 23 17.63 11.97 9.25
CA MET A 23 16.59 12.15 10.27
C MET A 23 17.02 13.15 11.34
N LYS A 24 18.25 13.09 11.86
CA LYS A 24 18.77 14.06 12.86
C LYS A 24 18.98 15.46 12.27
N LEU A 25 19.26 15.54 10.98
CA LEU A 25 19.34 16.82 10.27
C LEU A 25 17.96 17.48 10.19
N VAL A 26 16.93 16.73 9.80
CA VAL A 26 15.55 17.23 9.63
C VAL A 26 14.85 17.45 10.99
N PHE A 27 15.02 16.52 11.92
CA PHE A 27 14.29 16.47 13.19
C PHE A 27 15.25 16.57 14.37
N LYS A 28 15.35 17.77 14.95
CA LYS A 28 16.26 18.02 16.07
C LYS A 28 15.90 17.18 17.29
N GLY A 29 16.91 16.51 17.84
CA GLY A 29 16.74 15.62 18.99
C GLY A 29 16.09 14.28 18.67
N TRP A 30 15.86 13.96 17.39
CA TRP A 30 15.31 12.67 17.00
C TRP A 30 16.25 11.53 17.39
N GLN A 31 15.66 10.48 17.93
CA GLN A 31 16.25 9.18 18.18
C GLN A 31 15.30 8.10 17.63
N ALA A 32 15.85 6.94 17.28
CA ALA A 32 15.02 5.79 16.95
C ALA A 32 14.01 5.54 18.07
N ASP A 33 12.77 5.23 17.70
CA ASP A 33 11.65 5.00 18.61
C ASP A 33 11.25 6.17 19.52
N SER A 34 11.78 7.38 19.28
CA SER A 34 11.35 8.58 20.00
C SER A 34 10.00 9.09 19.50
N ILE A 35 9.14 9.48 20.45
CA ILE A 35 7.93 10.24 20.16
C ILE A 35 8.33 11.68 19.90
N VAL A 36 7.99 12.16 18.71
CA VAL A 36 8.21 13.53 18.30
C VAL A 36 6.90 14.30 18.50
N LYS A 37 6.92 15.27 19.42
CA LYS A 37 5.73 16.10 19.71
C LYS A 37 5.53 17.16 18.61
N ARG A 38 4.26 17.49 18.33
CA ARG A 38 3.88 18.60 17.43
C ARG A 38 4.60 19.90 17.87
N PRO A 39 5.00 20.79 16.94
CA PRO A 39 4.47 20.99 15.58
C PRO A 39 5.38 20.47 14.45
N ILE A 40 6.19 19.44 14.69
CA ILE A 40 7.30 19.10 13.80
C ILE A 40 6.84 18.70 12.38
N LEU A 41 5.63 18.16 12.20
CA LEU A 41 5.00 17.98 10.89
C LEU A 41 3.80 18.91 10.74
N LYS A 42 3.75 19.68 9.64
CA LYS A 42 2.59 20.49 9.27
C LYS A 42 1.55 19.64 8.53
N ILE A 43 0.89 18.76 9.27
CA ILE A 43 -0.18 17.89 8.75
C ILE A 43 -1.48 18.70 8.67
N GLN A 44 -2.18 18.61 7.55
CA GLN A 44 -3.37 19.44 7.29
C GLN A 44 -4.66 18.90 7.93
N ASP A 45 -4.63 17.69 8.48
CA ASP A 45 -5.79 17.01 9.05
C ASP A 45 -5.87 17.16 10.58
N ASP A 46 -7.01 17.70 11.03
CA ASP A 46 -7.37 17.97 12.42
C ASP A 46 -7.64 16.68 13.23
N GLY A 47 -7.81 15.54 12.56
CA GLY A 47 -8.08 14.24 13.16
C GLY A 47 -6.87 13.54 13.78
N PHE A 48 -5.66 14.04 13.54
CA PHE A 48 -4.44 13.44 14.09
C PHE A 48 -4.21 13.87 15.55
N ASN A 49 -3.98 12.88 16.43
CA ASN A 49 -3.80 13.06 17.86
C ASN A 49 -2.71 14.12 18.20
N LYS A 50 -2.95 14.93 19.24
CA LYS A 50 -2.00 15.92 19.78
C LYS A 50 -0.90 15.28 20.64
N ASN A 51 -1.03 14.00 20.99
CA ASN A 51 -0.15 13.31 21.94
C ASN A 51 1.29 13.11 21.41
N GLY A 52 1.47 13.01 20.10
CA GLY A 52 2.78 12.85 19.46
C GLY A 52 2.73 11.83 18.33
N MET A 53 3.84 11.69 17.60
CA MET A 53 4.00 10.71 16.55
C MET A 53 5.37 10.06 16.64
N TYR A 54 5.44 8.76 16.37
CA TYR A 54 6.71 8.08 16.10
C TYR A 54 7.12 8.40 14.66
N LEU A 55 8.33 8.90 14.47
CA LEU A 55 8.89 9.15 13.14
C LEU A 55 9.89 8.06 12.81
N ALA A 56 9.66 7.37 11.70
CA ALA A 56 10.55 6.33 11.19
C ALA A 56 11.01 6.68 9.76
N PRO A 57 12.30 6.51 9.43
CA PRO A 57 12.74 6.57 8.05
C PRO A 57 12.15 5.38 7.27
N VAL A 58 11.64 5.63 6.07
CA VAL A 58 11.15 4.58 5.16
C VAL A 58 12.24 4.21 4.17
N LYS A 59 12.75 5.20 3.43
CA LYS A 59 13.76 4.98 2.40
C LYS A 59 14.47 6.27 2.06
N VAL A 60 15.78 6.19 1.85
CA VAL A 60 16.54 7.23 1.16
C VAL A 60 16.69 6.83 -0.30
N LEU A 61 16.32 7.74 -1.20
CA LEU A 61 16.42 7.56 -2.64
C LEU A 61 17.38 8.60 -3.21
N LYS A 62 18.48 8.14 -3.81
CA LYS A 62 19.40 9.01 -4.54
C LYS A 62 18.78 9.33 -5.91
N LEU A 63 18.50 10.60 -6.16
CA LEU A 63 17.86 11.07 -7.40
C LEU A 63 18.89 11.45 -8.46
N ALA A 64 20.02 12.00 -8.02
CA ALA A 64 21.20 12.33 -8.81
C ALA A 64 22.45 12.31 -7.91
N ASP A 65 23.62 12.63 -8.45
CA ASP A 65 24.85 12.67 -7.64
C ASP A 65 24.85 13.73 -6.55
N ASP A 66 24.09 14.81 -6.73
CA ASP A 66 23.94 15.93 -5.81
C ASP A 66 22.54 16.04 -5.19
N ARG A 67 21.64 15.08 -5.45
CA ARG A 67 20.23 15.11 -5.00
C ARG A 67 19.79 13.80 -4.39
N ALA A 68 19.08 13.89 -3.27
CA ALA A 68 18.42 12.75 -2.64
C ALA A 68 17.08 13.15 -2.03
N VAL A 69 16.22 12.17 -1.78
CA VAL A 69 14.99 12.33 -0.99
C VAL A 69 14.93 11.26 0.11
N LEU A 70 14.65 11.68 1.33
CA LEU A 70 14.26 10.80 2.43
C LEU A 70 12.75 10.75 2.50
N LEU A 71 12.19 9.55 2.42
CA LEU A 71 10.81 9.28 2.78
C LEU A 71 10.74 8.89 4.26
N THR A 72 9.77 9.42 4.96
CA THR A 72 9.51 9.08 6.36
C THR A 72 8.05 8.71 6.57
N ARG A 73 7.80 7.93 7.60
CA ARG A 73 6.48 7.56 8.08
C ARG A 73 6.28 8.11 9.47
N ALA A 74 5.19 8.84 9.66
CA ALA A 74 4.76 9.31 10.97
C ALA A 74 3.59 8.46 11.46
N ILE A 75 3.80 7.75 12.55
CA ILE A 75 2.85 6.82 13.14
C ILE A 75 2.27 7.50 14.38
N PRO A 76 0.96 7.78 14.43
CA PRO A 76 0.34 8.39 15.60
C PRO A 76 0.54 7.53 16.86
N GLU A 77 0.87 8.17 17.98
CA GLU A 77 0.90 7.49 19.28
C GLU A 77 -0.54 7.05 19.64
N ASP A 78 -0.68 5.74 19.80
CA ASP A 78 -1.87 4.94 20.11
C ASP A 78 -3.22 5.68 20.11
N THR A 79 -4.02 5.39 19.10
CA THR A 79 -5.46 5.65 19.14
C THR A 79 -6.13 4.29 19.07
N GLY A 80 -6.98 3.92 20.03
CA GLY A 80 -7.86 2.74 19.95
C GLY A 80 -8.90 2.77 18.80
N LYS A 81 -8.61 3.49 17.71
CA LYS A 81 -9.30 3.61 16.43
C LYS A 81 -8.31 3.34 15.30
N ILE A 82 -8.80 3.13 14.08
CA ILE A 82 -7.96 2.99 12.88
C ILE A 82 -7.07 4.23 12.74
N SER A 83 -5.82 4.14 13.17
CA SER A 83 -4.82 5.18 12.96
C SER A 83 -4.38 5.16 11.50
N ARG A 84 -4.05 6.34 10.98
CA ARG A 84 -3.41 6.47 9.67
C ARG A 84 -1.96 6.88 9.87
N ASP A 85 -1.05 6.27 9.14
CA ASP A 85 0.32 6.74 9.06
C ASP A 85 0.39 7.87 8.05
N VAL A 86 1.15 8.92 8.33
CA VAL A 86 1.41 9.99 7.37
C VAL A 86 2.74 9.75 6.69
N LEU A 87 2.74 9.80 5.36
CA LEU A 87 3.97 9.81 4.56
C LEU A 87 4.46 11.25 4.36
N ALA A 88 5.75 11.46 4.55
CA ALA A 88 6.42 12.74 4.32
C ALA A 88 7.72 12.54 3.52
N ALA A 89 8.18 13.61 2.87
CA ALA A 89 9.41 13.64 2.08
C ALA A 89 10.28 14.85 2.40
N TYR A 90 11.59 14.63 2.40
CA TYR A 90 12.61 15.64 2.65
C TYR A 90 13.67 15.54 1.56
N TRP A 91 13.88 16.63 0.83
CA TRP A 91 14.85 16.69 -0.27
C TRP A 91 16.15 17.28 0.21
N PHE A 92 17.25 16.66 -0.20
CA PHE A 92 18.60 17.06 0.15
C PHE A 92 19.39 17.45 -1.08
N LYS A 93 20.21 18.48 -0.91
CA LYS A 93 21.21 18.93 -1.87
C LYS A 93 22.61 18.65 -1.33
N ARG A 94 23.51 18.24 -2.20
CA ARG A 94 24.93 18.20 -1.88
C ARG A 94 25.57 19.58 -1.99
N ASP A 95 26.30 19.97 -0.95
CA ASP A 95 27.10 21.19 -0.85
C ASP A 95 28.51 20.79 -0.43
N GLY A 96 29.42 20.77 -1.40
CA GLY A 96 30.73 20.13 -1.26
C GLY A 96 30.62 18.64 -0.94
N GLU A 97 31.18 18.22 0.18
CA GLU A 97 31.13 16.82 0.64
C GLU A 97 29.89 16.51 1.49
N LYS A 98 29.09 17.52 1.84
CA LYS A 98 28.01 17.40 2.81
C LYS A 98 26.63 17.55 2.17
N TRP A 99 25.61 17.14 2.91
CA TRP A 99 24.21 17.20 2.52
C TRP A 99 23.46 18.20 3.40
N LEU A 100 22.65 19.06 2.78
CA LEU A 100 21.76 19.98 3.49
C LEU A 100 20.30 19.74 3.08
N LEU A 101 19.38 20.03 3.99
CA LEU A 101 17.95 19.99 3.71
C LEU A 101 17.58 21.17 2.79
N GLU A 102 17.07 20.86 1.59
CA GLU A 102 16.67 21.86 0.60
C GLU A 102 15.17 22.14 0.64
N ALA A 103 14.35 21.09 0.78
CA ALA A 103 12.90 21.22 0.80
C ALA A 103 12.24 20.11 1.63
N ARG A 104 10.98 20.33 2.01
CA ARG A 104 10.18 19.38 2.79
C ARG A 104 8.72 19.37 2.34
N GLN A 105 8.11 18.21 2.42
CA GLN A 105 6.67 17.99 2.28
C GLN A 105 6.25 17.07 3.42
N ASP A 106 5.60 17.63 4.43
CA ASP A 106 5.26 16.94 5.69
C ASP A 106 4.00 16.07 5.60
N ASP A 107 3.28 16.18 4.50
CA ASP A 107 2.00 15.51 4.25
C ASP A 107 1.89 15.22 2.74
N ILE A 108 2.29 14.00 2.37
CA ILE A 108 2.13 13.49 1.00
C ILE A 108 0.79 12.76 0.91
N ASP A 109 0.53 11.91 1.90
CA ASP A 109 -0.56 10.95 1.87
C ASP A 109 -0.74 10.29 3.25
N SER A 110 -1.89 9.65 3.43
CA SER A 110 -2.19 8.83 4.60
C SER A 110 -2.38 7.35 4.21
N LEU A 111 -1.62 6.47 4.86
CA LEU A 111 -1.74 5.01 4.75
C LEU A 111 -2.43 4.46 6.00
N ARG A 112 -3.06 3.28 5.93
CA ARG A 112 -3.62 2.67 7.15
C ARG A 112 -2.47 2.12 8.00
N SER A 113 -2.44 2.44 9.30
CA SER A 113 -1.26 2.21 10.17
C SER A 113 -0.86 0.74 10.35
N VAL A 114 -1.78 -0.19 10.08
CA VAL A 114 -1.52 -1.64 10.11
C VAL A 114 -0.69 -2.16 8.92
N GLN A 115 -0.25 -1.27 8.03
CA GLN A 115 0.44 -1.65 6.80
C GLN A 115 1.97 -1.65 6.99
N GLU A 116 2.61 -2.69 6.50
CA GLU A 116 4.08 -2.78 6.41
C GLU A 116 4.52 -2.38 5.00
N ILE A 117 5.41 -1.38 4.88
CA ILE A 117 5.99 -1.00 3.59
C ILE A 117 7.00 -2.08 3.17
N LYS A 118 6.72 -2.77 2.06
CA LYS A 118 7.52 -3.87 1.52
C LYS A 118 8.57 -3.39 0.54
N ALA A 119 8.22 -2.43 -0.30
CA ALA A 119 9.13 -1.91 -1.32
C ALA A 119 8.83 -0.45 -1.65
N VAL A 120 9.89 0.26 -2.03
CA VAL A 120 9.84 1.61 -2.56
C VAL A 120 10.71 1.64 -3.81
N LYS A 121 10.14 1.98 -4.96
CA LYS A 121 10.82 1.94 -6.27
C LYS A 121 10.64 3.26 -7.00
N ILE A 122 11.72 3.79 -7.57
CA ILE A 122 11.63 4.82 -8.61
C ILE A 122 11.32 4.11 -9.93
N ILE A 123 10.35 4.62 -10.66
CA ILE A 123 9.95 4.10 -11.95
C ILE A 123 9.93 5.20 -13.00
N GLU A 124 10.22 4.88 -14.24
CA GLU A 124 10.05 5.82 -15.36
C GLU A 124 8.60 5.81 -15.82
N LEU A 125 7.96 6.97 -15.83
CA LEU A 125 6.59 7.15 -16.34
C LEU A 125 6.60 7.66 -17.78
N ALA A 126 7.58 8.50 -18.10
CA ALA A 126 7.92 9.03 -19.41
C ALA A 126 9.36 9.61 -19.32
N PRO A 127 10.00 9.98 -20.44
CA PRO A 127 11.25 10.73 -20.42
C PRO A 127 11.21 11.91 -19.43
N ALA A 128 12.20 11.96 -18.53
CA ALA A 128 12.33 12.95 -17.45
C ALA A 128 11.13 13.03 -16.47
N ARG A 129 10.20 12.08 -16.50
CA ARG A 129 9.09 11.97 -15.53
C ARG A 129 9.23 10.68 -14.73
N GLN A 130 9.55 10.84 -13.47
CA GLN A 130 9.71 9.73 -12.54
C GLN A 130 8.47 9.57 -11.68
N GLY A 131 8.13 8.32 -11.41
CA GLY A 131 7.15 7.92 -10.43
C GLY A 131 7.83 7.30 -9.22
N LEU A 132 7.10 7.28 -8.12
CA LEU A 132 7.44 6.53 -6.92
C LEU A 132 6.35 5.48 -6.71
N LEU A 133 6.72 4.20 -6.75
CA LEU A 133 5.84 3.08 -6.45
C LEU A 133 6.14 2.59 -5.03
N ILE A 134 5.15 2.66 -4.15
CA ILE A 134 5.22 2.14 -2.79
C ILE A 134 4.33 0.91 -2.70
N GLU A 135 4.93 -0.23 -2.39
CA GLU A 135 4.22 -1.49 -2.10
C GLU A 135 4.13 -1.67 -0.59
N TYR A 136 2.95 -2.02 -0.10
CA TYR A 136 2.72 -2.28 1.31
C TYR A 136 1.76 -3.45 1.49
N SER A 137 1.90 -4.16 2.60
CA SER A 137 1.04 -5.28 2.92
C SER A 137 0.28 -5.05 4.21
N GLN A 138 -0.91 -5.62 4.29
CA GLN A 138 -1.61 -5.83 5.54
C GLN A 138 -1.82 -7.33 5.73
N SER A 139 -1.57 -7.81 6.94
CA SER A 139 -1.92 -9.17 7.33
C SER A 139 -2.86 -9.12 8.52
N GLN A 140 -4.07 -9.62 8.36
CA GLN A 140 -5.03 -9.75 9.46
C GLN A 140 -5.58 -11.17 9.47
N ARG A 141 -5.61 -11.79 10.65
CA ARG A 141 -6.18 -13.14 10.84
C ARG A 141 -5.60 -14.22 9.90
N GLY A 142 -4.40 -14.03 9.34
CA GLY A 142 -3.79 -14.97 8.38
C GLY A 142 -4.15 -14.71 6.91
N GLU A 143 -4.99 -13.72 6.64
CA GLU A 143 -5.17 -13.13 5.31
C GLU A 143 -3.99 -12.20 5.03
N THR A 144 -3.59 -12.06 3.78
CA THR A 144 -2.51 -11.15 3.40
C THR A 144 -2.82 -10.49 2.07
N ASP A 145 -2.92 -9.18 2.12
CA ASP A 145 -3.04 -8.34 0.93
C ASP A 145 -1.73 -7.61 0.72
N VAL A 146 -1.33 -7.49 -0.54
CA VAL A 146 -0.29 -6.56 -0.97
C VAL A 146 -0.93 -5.56 -1.90
N LEU A 147 -0.82 -4.29 -1.53
CA LEU A 147 -1.31 -3.15 -2.27
C LEU A 147 -0.12 -2.33 -2.76
N ALA A 148 -0.33 -1.56 -3.83
CA ALA A 148 0.64 -0.60 -4.30
C ALA A 148 -0.01 0.74 -4.61
N ARG A 149 0.68 1.80 -4.21
CA ARG A 149 0.30 3.18 -4.53
C ARG A 149 1.38 3.82 -5.38
N LEU A 150 0.91 4.58 -6.37
CA LEU A 150 1.77 5.26 -7.34
C LEU A 150 1.70 6.77 -7.14
N TYR A 151 2.86 7.41 -7.11
CA TYR A 151 3.02 8.85 -7.01
C TYR A 151 3.85 9.40 -8.17
N MET A 152 3.65 10.66 -8.50
CA MET A 152 4.54 11.45 -9.35
C MET A 152 5.62 12.05 -8.46
N LEU A 153 6.87 11.88 -8.86
CA LEU A 153 8.02 12.52 -8.23
C LEU A 153 8.40 13.75 -9.05
N ARG A 154 8.23 14.94 -8.47
CA ARG A 154 8.65 16.23 -9.04
C ARG A 154 9.79 16.82 -8.23
N GLN A 155 10.31 17.95 -8.69
CA GLN A 155 11.22 18.76 -7.90
C GLN A 155 10.48 19.21 -6.62
N HIS A 156 10.93 18.69 -5.47
CA HIS A 156 10.43 19.05 -4.14
C HIS A 156 8.96 18.75 -3.86
N GLN A 157 8.35 17.88 -4.67
CA GLN A 157 6.96 17.51 -4.47
C GLN A 157 6.69 16.06 -4.88
N ILE A 158 5.89 15.38 -4.07
CA ILE A 158 5.31 14.06 -4.36
C ILE A 158 3.79 14.22 -4.35
N THR A 159 3.14 13.79 -5.44
CA THR A 159 1.69 13.84 -5.57
C THR A 159 1.16 12.46 -5.96
N THR A 160 0.12 11.96 -5.28
CA THR A 160 -0.52 10.70 -5.69
C THR A 160 -0.98 10.78 -7.14
N LEU A 161 -0.78 9.70 -7.90
CA LEU A 161 -1.22 9.57 -9.28
C LEU A 161 -2.52 8.76 -9.39
N LEU A 162 -3.04 8.26 -8.27
CA LEU A 162 -4.32 7.57 -8.21
C LEU A 162 -5.38 8.48 -7.56
N PRO A 163 -6.68 8.26 -7.85
CA PRO A 163 -7.76 8.86 -7.08
C PRO A 163 -7.66 8.49 -5.60
N GLU A 164 -8.28 9.29 -4.73
CA GLU A 164 -8.33 9.01 -3.30
C GLU A 164 -8.93 7.62 -3.03
N ASN A 165 -8.38 6.89 -2.05
CA ASN A 165 -8.80 5.54 -1.67
C ASN A 165 -8.66 4.49 -2.79
N GLN A 166 -7.87 4.75 -3.84
CA GLN A 166 -7.53 3.76 -4.85
C GLN A 166 -6.08 3.31 -4.74
N ASP A 167 -5.93 2.00 -4.62
CA ASP A 167 -4.66 1.30 -4.64
C ASP A 167 -4.71 0.19 -5.67
N PHE A 168 -3.56 -0.16 -6.22
CA PHE A 168 -3.44 -1.36 -7.03
C PHE A 168 -3.32 -2.57 -6.10
N MET A 169 -4.30 -3.47 -6.14
CA MET A 169 -4.15 -4.76 -5.50
C MET A 169 -3.16 -5.61 -6.29
N LEU A 170 -2.05 -5.98 -5.64
CA LEU A 170 -0.99 -6.83 -6.20
C LEU A 170 -1.13 -8.29 -5.77
N LEU A 171 -1.63 -8.50 -4.56
CA LEU A 171 -1.84 -9.82 -3.97
C LEU A 171 -3.06 -9.77 -3.06
N MET A 172 -3.86 -10.84 -3.08
CA MET A 172 -4.81 -11.14 -2.02
C MET A 172 -4.79 -12.63 -1.74
N LYS A 173 -4.68 -12.97 -0.46
CA LYS A 173 -4.67 -14.35 0.01
C LYS A 173 -5.65 -14.49 1.16
N GLU A 174 -6.69 -15.27 0.92
CA GLU A 174 -7.70 -15.65 1.90
C GLU A 174 -7.87 -17.16 1.87
N PHE A 175 -6.90 -17.85 2.46
CA PHE A 175 -6.90 -19.32 2.55
C PHE A 175 -6.29 -19.82 3.87
N ASN A 176 -6.47 -19.06 4.95
CA ASN A 176 -5.95 -19.31 6.29
C ASN A 176 -6.61 -20.48 7.04
N HIS A 177 -7.57 -21.19 6.44
CA HIS A 177 -8.19 -22.39 7.04
C HIS A 177 -7.66 -23.67 6.39
N ALA A 178 -7.65 -24.76 7.17
CA ALA A 178 -6.99 -26.01 6.80
C ALA A 178 -7.57 -26.59 5.50
N ASP A 179 -8.88 -26.47 5.30
CA ASP A 179 -9.54 -26.86 4.06
C ASP A 179 -9.08 -26.02 2.86
N CYS A 180 -9.06 -24.69 2.98
CA CYS A 180 -8.58 -23.83 1.91
C CYS A 180 -7.11 -24.14 1.56
N THR A 181 -6.24 -24.30 2.54
CA THR A 181 -4.84 -24.69 2.28
C THR A 181 -4.75 -26.01 1.52
N ARG A 182 -5.58 -27.00 1.86
CA ARG A 182 -5.65 -28.29 1.15
C ARG A 182 -6.17 -28.14 -0.28
N ARG A 183 -7.22 -27.37 -0.49
CA ARG A 183 -7.84 -27.14 -1.81
C ARG A 183 -6.93 -26.34 -2.73
N MET A 184 -6.27 -25.31 -2.21
CA MET A 184 -5.36 -24.46 -2.95
C MET A 184 -4.09 -25.19 -3.42
N LYS A 185 -3.75 -26.35 -2.86
CA LYS A 185 -2.69 -27.23 -3.39
C LYS A 185 -3.13 -28.04 -4.62
N LYS A 186 -4.43 -28.26 -4.82
CA LYS A 186 -4.96 -29.01 -5.99
C LYS A 186 -5.16 -28.07 -7.18
N ALA A 187 -4.95 -28.54 -8.41
CA ALA A 187 -5.34 -27.78 -9.59
C ALA A 187 -6.88 -27.54 -9.58
N PRO A 188 -7.38 -26.41 -10.12
CA PRO A 188 -8.80 -26.21 -10.32
C PRO A 188 -9.37 -27.41 -11.11
N GLY A 189 -10.29 -28.14 -10.49
CA GLY A 189 -10.85 -29.39 -11.01
C GLY A 189 -12.28 -29.26 -11.49
N LYS A 190 -13.02 -30.38 -11.52
CA LYS A 190 -14.48 -30.34 -11.66
C LYS A 190 -15.12 -29.93 -10.32
N PRO A 191 -16.33 -29.35 -10.35
CA PRO A 191 -17.11 -29.18 -9.13
C PRO A 191 -17.24 -30.49 -8.37
N GLU A 192 -17.15 -30.43 -7.05
CA GLU A 192 -17.34 -31.58 -6.17
C GLU A 192 -18.50 -31.32 -5.21
N ARG A 193 -19.25 -32.38 -4.90
CA ARG A 193 -20.28 -32.32 -3.87
C ARG A 193 -19.69 -32.74 -2.54
N VAL A 194 -19.89 -31.93 -1.52
CA VAL A 194 -19.49 -32.21 -0.15
C VAL A 194 -20.70 -32.13 0.76
N ARG A 195 -20.73 -33.04 1.74
CA ARG A 195 -21.68 -33.00 2.85
C ARG A 195 -20.92 -32.51 4.06
N LEU A 196 -21.40 -31.44 4.67
CA LEU A 196 -20.82 -30.87 5.88
C LEU A 196 -21.88 -30.94 6.96
N ASN A 197 -21.55 -31.54 8.10
CA ASN A 197 -22.45 -31.52 9.24
C ASN A 197 -22.46 -30.11 9.89
N ASP A 198 -23.49 -29.81 10.68
CA ASP A 198 -23.64 -28.49 11.30
C ASP A 198 -22.49 -28.10 12.24
N ARG A 199 -21.70 -29.09 12.71
CA ARG A 199 -20.53 -28.87 13.58
C ARG A 199 -19.26 -28.55 12.80
N GLU A 200 -19.08 -29.15 11.62
CA GLU A 200 -17.99 -28.86 10.71
C GLU A 200 -18.15 -27.47 10.11
N GLY A 201 -19.39 -27.06 9.81
CA GLY A 201 -19.67 -25.78 9.16
C GLY A 201 -18.98 -25.66 7.79
N ARG A 202 -19.16 -24.52 7.13
CA ARG A 202 -18.31 -24.17 5.97
C ARG A 202 -17.14 -23.33 6.47
N ASP A 203 -15.91 -23.71 6.10
CA ASP A 203 -14.69 -22.92 6.36
C ASP A 203 -14.61 -21.63 5.50
N GLY A 204 -15.65 -21.33 4.71
CA GLY A 204 -15.71 -20.16 3.84
C GLY A 204 -15.15 -20.42 2.43
N ASN A 205 -15.31 -19.43 1.57
CA ASN A 205 -14.74 -19.45 0.23
C ASN A 205 -13.21 -19.22 0.30
N CYS A 206 -12.46 -19.80 -0.64
CA CYS A 206 -11.01 -19.67 -0.69
C CYS A 206 -10.58 -18.79 -1.87
N LEU A 207 -9.59 -17.91 -1.67
CA LEU A 207 -9.12 -16.99 -2.69
C LEU A 207 -7.59 -16.79 -2.67
N ASP A 208 -6.95 -16.92 -3.83
CA ASP A 208 -5.56 -16.49 -4.08
C ASP A 208 -5.54 -15.73 -5.40
N ILE A 209 -5.40 -14.41 -5.31
CA ILE A 209 -5.28 -13.52 -6.46
C ILE A 209 -3.85 -13.01 -6.50
N GLN A 210 -3.21 -13.21 -7.65
CA GLN A 210 -1.91 -12.63 -7.96
C GLN A 210 -2.07 -11.69 -9.14
N VAL A 211 -1.68 -10.44 -8.95
CA VAL A 211 -1.79 -9.39 -9.96
C VAL A 211 -0.40 -8.95 -10.38
N LYS A 212 -0.14 -9.07 -11.67
CA LYS A 212 1.05 -8.49 -12.30
C LYS A 212 0.76 -7.04 -12.67
N LEU A 213 1.56 -6.12 -12.14
CA LEU A 213 1.53 -4.70 -12.50
C LEU A 213 2.60 -4.42 -13.55
N GLU A 214 2.17 -3.91 -14.70
CA GLU A 214 3.05 -3.50 -15.80
C GLU A 214 2.88 -2.01 -16.07
N LEU A 215 3.99 -1.27 -16.01
CA LEU A 215 4.08 0.14 -16.38
C LEU A 215 4.79 0.24 -17.72
N LYS A 216 4.15 0.87 -18.71
CA LYS A 216 4.79 1.19 -19.99
C LYS A 216 5.07 2.68 -19.99
N PRO A 217 6.34 3.12 -20.02
CA PRO A 217 6.66 4.54 -20.14
C PRO A 217 6.03 5.13 -21.40
N GLY A 218 5.44 6.32 -21.28
CA GLY A 218 4.92 7.06 -22.42
C GLY A 218 6.01 7.89 -23.10
N LYS A 219 5.67 8.57 -24.19
CA LYS A 219 6.61 9.42 -24.94
C LYS A 219 6.79 10.80 -24.31
N ASP A 220 5.67 11.47 -24.02
CA ASP A 220 5.66 12.85 -23.47
C ASP A 220 4.92 12.94 -22.13
N LEU A 221 3.93 12.06 -21.94
CA LEU A 221 3.09 11.93 -20.76
C LEU A 221 3.27 10.54 -20.15
N PRO A 222 2.95 10.36 -18.85
CA PRO A 222 2.90 9.04 -18.23
C PRO A 222 2.13 8.04 -19.09
N GLY A 223 2.76 6.91 -19.42
CA GLY A 223 2.17 5.90 -20.28
C GLY A 223 1.19 4.99 -19.54
N GLU A 224 0.69 3.96 -20.23
CA GLU A 224 -0.36 3.08 -19.69
C GLU A 224 0.13 2.17 -18.56
N ILE A 225 -0.80 1.88 -17.65
CA ILE A 225 -0.63 0.84 -16.62
C ILE A 225 -1.57 -0.31 -16.92
N VAL A 226 -1.03 -1.52 -16.96
CA VAL A 226 -1.79 -2.74 -17.16
C VAL A 226 -1.66 -3.60 -15.91
N LEU A 227 -2.79 -3.96 -15.31
CA LEU A 227 -2.87 -4.94 -14.23
C LEU A 227 -3.44 -6.23 -14.79
N SER A 228 -2.71 -7.34 -14.67
CA SER A 228 -3.18 -8.66 -15.11
C SER A 228 -3.29 -9.59 -13.91
N ALA A 229 -4.51 -10.00 -13.59
CA ALA A 229 -4.80 -10.89 -12.47
C ALA A 229 -4.92 -12.34 -12.94
N ASN A 230 -4.27 -13.23 -12.20
CA ASN A 230 -4.56 -14.65 -12.20
C ASN A 230 -5.10 -15.00 -10.81
N ALA A 231 -6.35 -15.44 -10.77
CA ALA A 231 -6.98 -15.86 -9.54
C ALA A 231 -7.11 -17.38 -9.50
N LYS A 232 -7.16 -17.92 -8.29
CA LYS A 232 -7.61 -19.27 -7.99
C LYS A 232 -8.63 -19.18 -6.87
N MET A 233 -9.80 -19.76 -7.08
CA MET A 233 -10.90 -19.66 -6.14
C MET A 233 -11.60 -21.00 -5.94
N PHE A 234 -12.14 -21.20 -4.74
CA PHE A 234 -13.07 -22.27 -4.43
C PHE A 234 -14.28 -21.67 -3.75
N GLU A 235 -15.44 -21.77 -4.39
CA GLU A 235 -16.69 -21.22 -3.88
C GLU A 235 -17.60 -22.34 -3.39
N TYR A 236 -18.19 -22.16 -2.21
CA TYR A 236 -19.20 -23.04 -1.63
C TYR A 236 -20.59 -22.55 -1.99
N ARG A 237 -21.28 -23.28 -2.87
CA ARG A 237 -22.68 -23.05 -3.19
C ARG A 237 -23.55 -24.08 -2.48
N GLU A 238 -24.43 -23.61 -1.59
CA GLU A 238 -25.43 -24.48 -0.96
C GLU A 238 -26.35 -25.06 -2.03
N ILE A 239 -26.52 -26.38 -2.04
CA ILE A 239 -27.45 -27.08 -2.93
C ILE A 239 -28.73 -27.41 -2.18
N GLU A 240 -28.57 -27.99 -0.99
CA GLU A 240 -29.69 -28.55 -0.24
C GLU A 240 -29.34 -28.65 1.25
N ARG A 241 -30.22 -28.10 2.07
CA ARG A 241 -30.21 -28.29 3.52
C ARG A 241 -31.10 -29.48 3.87
N HIS A 242 -30.57 -30.42 4.66
CA HIS A 242 -31.32 -31.62 5.05
C HIS A 242 -31.90 -31.41 6.46
N ASP A 243 -33.23 -31.32 6.53
CA ASP A 243 -33.97 -31.07 7.78
C ASP A 243 -34.24 -32.35 8.59
N LEU A 244 -33.79 -33.51 8.09
CA LEU A 244 -33.84 -34.79 8.81
C LEU A 244 -32.41 -35.28 9.05
N PRO A 245 -32.12 -35.84 10.24
CA PRO A 245 -30.81 -36.36 10.55
C PRO A 245 -30.49 -37.60 9.73
N ASP A 246 -29.19 -37.81 9.46
CA ASP A 246 -28.70 -39.00 8.78
C ASP A 246 -28.79 -40.27 9.66
N ALA A 247 -28.27 -41.39 9.16
CA ALA A 247 -28.27 -42.66 9.89
C ALA A 247 -27.50 -42.62 11.24
N ASN A 248 -26.66 -41.62 11.45
CA ASN A 248 -25.90 -41.39 12.68
C ASN A 248 -26.54 -40.33 13.60
N GLY A 249 -27.69 -39.76 13.20
CA GLY A 249 -28.36 -38.71 13.97
C GLY A 249 -27.84 -37.30 13.70
N GLU A 250 -27.03 -37.09 12.65
CA GLU A 250 -26.43 -35.79 12.35
C GLU A 250 -27.19 -35.02 11.26
N TYR A 251 -27.42 -33.73 11.49
CA TYR A 251 -27.91 -32.80 10.46
C TYR A 251 -26.76 -32.35 9.57
N PHE A 252 -27.02 -32.22 8.28
CA PHE A 252 -26.01 -31.82 7.32
C PHE A 252 -26.58 -30.93 6.21
N THR A 253 -25.69 -30.16 5.59
CA THR A 253 -25.98 -29.40 4.39
C THR A 253 -25.09 -29.89 3.25
N SER A 254 -25.68 -30.05 2.08
CA SER A 254 -24.97 -30.44 0.86
C SER A 254 -24.54 -29.19 0.11
N TYR A 255 -23.24 -29.09 -0.15
CA TYR A 255 -22.65 -28.00 -0.91
C TYR A 255 -22.02 -28.51 -2.20
N GLU A 256 -22.04 -27.66 -3.22
CA GLU A 256 -21.18 -27.79 -4.39
C GLU A 256 -19.97 -26.87 -4.19
N VAL A 257 -18.77 -27.44 -4.22
CA VAL A 257 -17.53 -26.68 -4.23
C VAL A 257 -17.12 -26.46 -5.67
N ILE A 258 -17.13 -25.20 -6.09
CA ILE A 258 -16.89 -24.78 -7.47
C ILE A 258 -15.48 -24.20 -7.56
N PRO A 259 -14.50 -24.96 -8.09
CA PRO A 259 -13.18 -24.42 -8.36
C PRO A 259 -13.22 -23.51 -9.60
N SER A 260 -12.53 -22.37 -9.55
CA SER A 260 -12.34 -21.51 -10.71
C SER A 260 -10.94 -20.90 -10.74
N ALA A 261 -10.50 -20.49 -11.93
CA ALA A 261 -9.25 -19.77 -12.11
C ALA A 261 -9.42 -18.60 -13.08
N PRO A 262 -10.23 -17.58 -12.71
CA PRO A 262 -10.51 -16.48 -13.60
C PRO A 262 -9.24 -15.69 -13.88
N ARG A 263 -9.13 -15.21 -15.12
CA ARG A 263 -8.12 -14.26 -15.56
C ARG A 263 -8.80 -12.98 -15.96
N SER A 264 -8.21 -11.86 -15.57
CA SER A 264 -8.76 -10.55 -15.90
C SER A 264 -7.66 -9.52 -16.03
N THR A 265 -7.95 -8.46 -16.77
CA THR A 265 -7.03 -7.37 -17.02
C THR A 265 -7.73 -6.06 -16.76
N MET A 266 -7.05 -5.13 -16.11
CA MET A 266 -7.45 -3.72 -16.02
C MET A 266 -6.40 -2.85 -16.69
N VAL A 267 -6.86 -1.81 -17.38
CA VAL A 267 -5.99 -0.83 -18.03
C VAL A 267 -6.29 0.55 -17.49
N PHE A 268 -5.24 1.27 -17.11
CA PHE A 268 -5.31 2.65 -16.66
C PHE A 268 -4.54 3.55 -17.60
N HIS A 269 -5.16 4.69 -17.92
CA HIS A 269 -4.58 5.74 -18.75
C HIS A 269 -4.42 7.01 -17.92
N TYR A 270 -3.35 7.78 -18.16
CA TYR A 270 -3.11 9.03 -17.47
C TYR A 270 -3.98 10.17 -18.03
N ASP A 271 -4.90 10.67 -17.23
CA ASP A 271 -5.70 11.86 -17.55
C ASP A 271 -4.90 13.12 -17.15
N GLU A 272 -4.37 13.83 -18.14
CA GLU A 272 -3.55 15.02 -17.94
C GLU A 272 -4.33 16.16 -17.26
N ALA A 273 -5.60 16.35 -17.61
CA ALA A 273 -6.42 17.42 -17.05
C ALA A 273 -6.64 17.22 -15.54
N LYS A 274 -6.75 15.96 -15.09
CA LYS A 274 -6.86 15.62 -13.67
C LYS A 274 -5.51 15.41 -13.00
N GLY A 275 -4.45 15.18 -13.78
CA GLY A 275 -3.15 14.77 -13.29
C GLY A 275 -3.16 13.39 -12.62
N LYS A 276 -4.06 12.48 -13.02
CA LYS A 276 -4.29 11.17 -12.37
C LYS A 276 -4.48 10.07 -13.40
N TYR A 277 -4.14 8.83 -13.04
CA TYR A 277 -4.58 7.66 -13.77
C TYR A 277 -6.08 7.41 -13.57
N GLN A 278 -6.74 7.03 -14.65
CA GLN A 278 -8.13 6.60 -14.68
C GLN A 278 -8.20 5.22 -15.30
N ARG A 279 -8.99 4.32 -14.71
CA ARG A 279 -9.28 3.04 -15.35
C ARG A 279 -10.10 3.29 -16.61
N VAL A 280 -9.61 2.83 -17.74
CA VAL A 280 -10.27 2.97 -19.06
C VAL A 280 -10.85 1.66 -19.58
N SER A 281 -10.40 0.52 -19.05
CA SER A 281 -10.89 -0.80 -19.43
C SER A 281 -10.72 -1.83 -18.31
N GLY A 282 -11.47 -2.94 -18.38
CA GLY A 282 -11.46 -4.03 -17.41
C GLY A 282 -12.55 -3.95 -16.34
N SER A 283 -12.58 -4.95 -15.45
CA SER A 283 -13.53 -5.02 -14.34
C SER A 283 -13.29 -3.91 -13.31
N ARG A 284 -14.28 -3.64 -12.45
CA ARG A 284 -14.11 -2.68 -11.34
C ARG A 284 -13.19 -3.19 -10.24
N SER A 285 -13.19 -4.51 -10.05
CA SER A 285 -12.45 -5.24 -9.05
C SER A 285 -11.98 -6.57 -9.64
N PHE A 286 -10.87 -7.11 -9.13
CA PHE A 286 -10.50 -8.51 -9.37
C PHE A 286 -11.21 -9.47 -8.43
N LEU A 287 -11.93 -8.93 -7.45
CA LEU A 287 -12.66 -9.68 -6.44
C LEU A 287 -13.97 -10.22 -7.02
N PRO A 288 -14.31 -11.48 -6.71
CA PRO A 288 -15.58 -12.05 -7.10
C PRO A 288 -16.75 -11.41 -6.36
N ASP A 289 -17.96 -11.61 -6.86
CA ASP A 289 -19.18 -10.94 -6.36
C ASP A 289 -19.46 -11.29 -4.90
N TRP A 290 -19.35 -12.58 -4.55
CA TRP A 290 -19.56 -13.07 -3.18
C TRP A 290 -18.57 -12.52 -2.15
N TYR A 291 -17.44 -11.95 -2.58
CA TYR A 291 -16.47 -11.33 -1.68
C TYR A 291 -16.85 -9.87 -1.35
N ARG A 292 -17.71 -9.27 -2.17
CA ARG A 292 -18.09 -7.85 -2.06
C ARG A 292 -19.37 -7.62 -1.26
N GLU A 293 -20.08 -8.70 -0.92
CA GLU A 293 -21.33 -8.72 -0.13
C GLU A 293 -21.05 -8.85 1.37
#